data_AF-A0A533UBJ5-F1
#
_entry.id   AF-A0A533UBJ5-F1
#
_cell.length_a   1.000
_cell.length_b   1.000
_cell.length_c   1.000
_cell.angle_alpha   90.00
_cell.angle_beta   90.00
_cell.angle_gamma   90.00
#
_symmetry.space_group_name_H-M   'P 1'
#
loop_
_entity.id
_entity.type
_entity.pdbx_description
1 polymer ?
#
loop_
_entity_poly.entity_id
_entity_poly.type
_entity_poly.pdbx_seq_one_letter_code
_entity_poly.pdbx_strand_id
1 'polypeptide(L)'
;MKKGFLAAIGVGIVTMTIAVILLIALGPTEEYAVFLDPFKDKQTLVTDTHVTVQNVGRAPLTNVKVDYGGSSKPDLIPLLKPGEKVILSPPAGSNLLEVTVTTDQGVNVTKPYRTPINMPGMMGS
;
A
#
# COMPACT_ATOMS: atom_id res chain seq x y z
N MET A 1 28.61 8.13 -42.78
CA MET A 1 27.40 7.57 -42.14
C MET A 1 27.50 7.31 -40.63
N LYS A 2 28.63 7.55 -39.93
CA LYS A 2 28.80 7.12 -38.52
C LYS A 2 28.46 8.19 -37.45
N LYS A 3 28.46 9.49 -37.79
CA LYS A 3 28.30 10.58 -36.81
C LYS A 3 26.84 10.87 -36.43
N GLY A 4 25.89 10.69 -37.35
CA GLY A 4 24.45 10.91 -37.08
C GLY A 4 23.81 9.83 -36.21
N PHE A 5 24.32 8.60 -36.27
CA PHE A 5 23.82 7.48 -35.46
C PHE A 5 24.21 7.61 -33.97
N LEU A 6 25.43 8.07 -33.70
CA LEU A 6 25.90 8.32 -32.32
C LEU A 6 25.14 9.48 -31.65
N ALA A 7 24.82 10.54 -32.40
CA ALA A 7 24.00 11.65 -31.91
C ALA A 7 22.55 11.22 -31.60
N ALA A 8 21.96 10.36 -32.44
CA ALA A 8 20.61 9.84 -32.22
C ALA A 8 20.51 8.95 -30.97
N ILE A 9 21.52 8.12 -30.70
CA ILE A 9 21.56 7.28 -29.49
C ILE A 9 21.72 8.13 -28.23
N GLY A 10 22.60 9.14 -28.26
CA GLY A 10 22.81 10.05 -27.13
C GLY A 10 21.55 10.85 -26.77
N VAL A 11 20.83 11.37 -27.75
CA VAL A 11 19.56 12.10 -27.53
C VAL A 11 18.46 11.17 -27.02
N GLY A 12 18.37 9.94 -27.53
CA GLY A 12 17.39 8.95 -27.09
C GLY A 12 17.56 8.55 -25.61
N ILE A 13 18.80 8.33 -25.16
CA ILE A 13 19.08 7.92 -23.76
C ILE A 13 18.83 9.08 -22.79
N VAL A 14 19.21 10.31 -23.15
CA VAL A 14 19.00 11.49 -22.31
C VAL A 14 17.51 11.82 -22.19
N THR A 15 16.74 11.72 -23.27
CA THR A 15 15.29 11.98 -23.24
C THR A 15 14.53 10.93 -22.43
N MET A 16 14.89 9.64 -22.55
CA MET A 16 14.30 8.56 -21.74
C MET A 16 14.59 8.72 -20.24
N THR A 17 15.84 9.02 -19.87
CA THR A 17 16.21 9.20 -18.46
C THR A 17 15.53 10.41 -17.84
N ILE A 18 15.45 11.54 -18.57
CA ILE A 18 14.71 12.72 -18.11
C ILE A 18 13.21 12.41 -17.96
N ALA A 19 12.60 11.68 -18.90
CA ALA A 19 11.20 11.31 -18.81
C ALA A 19 10.90 10.42 -17.58
N VAL A 20 11.78 9.46 -17.28
CA VAL A 20 11.64 8.59 -16.09
C VAL A 20 11.78 9.40 -14.80
N ILE A 21 12.75 10.33 -14.73
CA ILE A 21 12.93 11.20 -13.56
C ILE A 21 11.71 12.10 -13.38
N LEU A 22 11.15 12.65 -14.47
CA LEU A 22 9.95 13.49 -14.43
C LEU A 22 8.73 12.70 -13.95
N LEU A 23 8.57 11.45 -14.38
CA LEU A 23 7.50 10.55 -13.93
C LEU A 23 7.59 10.23 -12.44
N ILE A 24 8.79 10.03 -11.91
CA ILE A 24 9.01 9.85 -10.46
C ILE A 24 8.72 11.16 -9.70
N ALA A 25 9.07 12.31 -10.28
CA ALA A 25 8.86 13.62 -9.65
C ALA A 25 7.39 14.08 -9.62
N LEU A 26 6.52 13.54 -10.49
CA LEU A 26 5.10 13.90 -10.55
C LEU A 26 4.30 13.49 -9.30
N GLY A 27 4.88 12.66 -8.42
CA GLY A 27 4.25 12.25 -7.16
C GLY A 27 2.93 11.50 -7.39
N PRO A 28 2.15 11.23 -6.32
CA PRO A 28 0.87 10.55 -6.47
C PRO A 28 -0.07 11.37 -7.34
N THR A 29 -0.82 10.77 -8.27
CA THR A 29 -1.71 11.53 -9.17
C THR A 29 -3.02 11.93 -8.49
N GLU A 30 -3.45 11.17 -7.49
CA GLU A 30 -4.71 11.36 -6.77
C GLU A 30 -4.55 12.31 -5.57
N GLU A 31 -5.56 13.16 -5.35
CA GLU A 31 -5.59 14.05 -4.19
C GLU A 31 -5.70 13.26 -2.88
N TYR A 32 -6.59 12.26 -2.85
CA TYR A 32 -6.84 11.38 -1.71
C TYR A 32 -6.70 9.93 -2.15
N ALA A 33 -5.76 9.19 -1.54
CA ALA A 33 -5.57 7.79 -1.84
C ALA A 33 -5.01 7.04 -0.63
N VAL A 34 -5.45 5.79 -0.46
CA VAL A 34 -4.98 4.90 0.61
C VAL A 34 -4.33 3.68 -0.01
N PHE A 35 -3.11 3.41 0.42
CA PHE A 35 -2.52 2.08 0.28
C PHE A 35 -2.89 1.26 1.51
N LEU A 36 -3.60 0.16 1.27
CA LEU A 36 -3.98 -0.81 2.28
C LEU A 36 -3.24 -2.12 2.00
N ASP A 37 -2.67 -2.72 3.04
CA ASP A 37 -2.01 -4.01 2.97
C ASP A 37 -2.25 -4.85 4.23
N PRO A 38 -3.30 -5.70 4.21
CA PRO A 38 -3.61 -6.63 5.29
C PRO A 38 -2.83 -7.94 5.10
N PHE A 39 -2.14 -8.37 6.15
CA PHE A 39 -1.30 -9.56 6.13
C PHE A 39 -1.63 -10.50 7.29
N LYS A 40 -1.68 -11.79 7.00
CA LYS A 40 -1.80 -12.84 8.00
C LYS A 40 -0.83 -13.98 7.70
N ASP A 41 -0.09 -14.40 8.71
CA ASP A 41 0.74 -15.60 8.65
C ASP A 41 0.29 -16.57 9.74
N LYS A 42 -0.16 -17.74 9.32
CA LYS A 42 -0.62 -18.78 10.23
C LYS A 42 0.55 -19.68 10.57
N GLN A 43 1.14 -19.47 11.74
CA GLN A 43 2.14 -20.38 12.29
C GLN A 43 1.45 -21.45 13.14
N THR A 44 2.20 -22.49 13.52
CA THR A 44 1.67 -23.66 14.25
C THR A 44 0.93 -23.29 15.54
N LEU A 45 1.36 -22.23 16.24
CA LEU A 45 0.84 -21.86 17.56
C LEU A 45 0.25 -20.45 17.62
N VAL A 46 0.64 -19.57 16.69
CA VAL A 46 0.26 -18.15 16.69
C VAL A 46 -0.10 -17.75 15.27
N THR A 47 -1.11 -16.91 15.10
CA THR A 47 -1.36 -16.24 13.82
C THR A 47 -0.82 -14.82 13.94
N ASP A 48 0.27 -14.53 13.23
CA ASP A 48 0.79 -13.18 13.14
C ASP A 48 -0.08 -12.39 12.16
N THR A 49 -0.60 -11.24 12.61
CA THR A 49 -1.47 -10.40 11.78
C THR A 49 -1.12 -8.94 11.94
N HIS A 50 -1.05 -8.25 10.82
CA HIS A 50 -0.88 -6.82 10.80
C HIS A 50 -1.56 -6.21 9.58
N VAL A 51 -1.94 -4.95 9.71
CA VAL A 51 -2.58 -4.17 8.67
C VAL A 51 -1.79 -2.89 8.51
N THR A 52 -1.21 -2.72 7.32
CA THR A 52 -0.53 -1.48 6.97
C THR A 52 -1.52 -0.57 6.25
N VAL A 53 -1.65 0.65 6.76
CA VAL A 53 -2.44 1.73 6.14
C VAL A 53 -1.50 2.89 5.88
N GLN A 54 -1.44 3.35 4.64
CA GLN A 54 -0.62 4.49 4.25
C GLN A 54 -1.43 5.47 3.40
N ASN A 55 -1.31 6.76 3.71
CA ASN A 55 -1.80 7.80 2.81
C ASN A 55 -0.81 7.94 1.65
N VAL A 56 -1.24 7.53 0.46
CA VAL A 56 -0.48 7.68 -0.79
C VAL A 56 -1.05 8.80 -1.65
N GLY A 57 -2.00 9.60 -1.16
CA GLY A 57 -2.49 10.81 -1.83
C GLY A 57 -1.61 12.03 -1.57
N ARG A 58 -2.02 13.17 -2.15
CA ARG A 58 -1.35 14.47 -1.98
C ARG A 58 -1.86 15.29 -0.79
N ALA A 59 -3.06 15.01 -0.31
CA ALA A 59 -3.70 15.73 0.79
C ALA A 59 -3.89 14.83 2.04
N PRO A 60 -3.97 15.41 3.25
CA PRO A 60 -4.23 14.64 4.46
C PRO A 60 -5.60 13.96 4.43
N LEU A 61 -5.67 12.76 5.00
CA LEU A 61 -6.92 12.04 5.22
C LEU A 61 -7.34 12.21 6.69
N THR A 62 -8.63 12.41 6.93
CA THR A 62 -9.19 12.55 8.28
C THR A 62 -10.17 11.43 8.57
N ASN A 63 -10.30 11.11 9.87
CA ASN A 63 -11.18 10.06 10.37
C ASN A 63 -11.02 8.74 9.59
N VAL A 64 -9.78 8.32 9.39
CA VAL A 64 -9.48 7.06 8.71
C VAL A 64 -9.92 5.92 9.61
N LYS A 65 -11.02 5.28 9.24
CA LYS A 65 -11.60 4.14 9.95
C LYS A 65 -11.13 2.84 9.31
N VAL A 66 -10.48 1.98 10.09
CA VAL A 66 -9.98 0.67 9.67
C VAL A 66 -10.87 -0.40 10.28
N ASP A 67 -11.69 -1.05 9.45
CA ASP A 67 -12.63 -2.09 9.83
C ASP A 67 -12.06 -3.47 9.47
N TYR A 68 -11.93 -4.34 10.46
CA TYR A 68 -11.38 -5.70 10.31
C TYR A 68 -12.45 -6.79 10.18
N GLY A 69 -13.72 -6.41 10.03
CA GLY A 69 -14.86 -7.31 9.95
C GLY A 69 -15.18 -8.07 11.23
N GLY A 70 -16.20 -8.93 11.16
CA GLY A 70 -16.65 -9.73 12.30
C GLY A 70 -17.28 -8.88 13.40
N SER A 71 -16.88 -9.14 14.65
CA SER A 71 -17.33 -8.39 15.84
C SER A 71 -16.24 -7.46 16.39
N SER A 72 -15.15 -7.31 15.65
CA SER A 72 -14.02 -6.47 16.04
C SER A 72 -14.41 -4.99 16.07
N LYS A 73 -13.79 -4.25 16.99
CA LYS A 73 -13.87 -2.79 16.96
C LYS A 73 -12.95 -2.26 15.86
N PRO A 74 -13.39 -1.29 15.05
CA PRO A 74 -12.52 -0.63 14.09
C PRO A 74 -11.53 0.28 14.80
N ASP A 75 -10.36 0.45 14.19
CA ASP A 75 -9.41 1.49 14.60
C ASP A 75 -9.75 2.81 13.93
N LEU A 76 -9.48 3.92 14.64
CA LEU A 76 -9.70 5.27 14.15
C LEU A 76 -8.39 6.05 14.20
N ILE A 77 -7.94 6.52 13.03
CA ILE A 77 -6.80 7.41 12.89
C ILE A 77 -7.36 8.81 12.56
N PRO A 78 -7.31 9.77 13.49
CA PRO A 78 -7.93 11.09 13.29
C PRO A 78 -7.37 11.86 12.09
N LEU A 79 -6.07 11.71 11.83
CA LEU A 79 -5.35 12.37 10.75
C LEU A 79 -4.24 11.46 10.26
N LEU A 80 -4.15 11.28 8.94
CA LEU A 80 -3.06 10.58 8.27
C LEU A 80 -2.49 11.48 7.17
N LYS A 81 -1.30 12.04 7.38
CA LYS A 81 -0.67 13.00 6.45
C LYS A 81 -0.18 12.31 5.17
N PRO A 82 -0.02 13.04 4.06
CA PRO A 82 0.57 12.49 2.84
C PRO A 82 1.91 11.77 3.12
N GLY A 83 2.03 10.53 2.66
CA GLY A 83 3.20 9.67 2.87
C GLY A 83 3.25 8.96 4.23
N GLU A 84 2.42 9.35 5.20
CA GLU A 84 2.38 8.76 6.54
C GLU A 84 1.79 7.34 6.50
N LYS A 85 2.41 6.45 7.28
CA LYS A 85 2.07 5.02 7.36
C LYS A 85 1.88 4.60 8.81
N VAL A 86 0.83 3.83 9.06
CA VAL A 86 0.54 3.21 10.35
C VAL A 86 0.42 1.70 10.16
N ILE A 87 0.98 0.94 11.10
CA ILE A 87 0.85 -0.52 11.16
C ILE A 87 0.00 -0.83 12.39
N LEU A 88 -1.11 -1.52 12.17
CA LEU A 88 -2.09 -1.86 13.19
C LEU A 88 -2.18 -3.36 13.36
N SER A 89 -2.48 -3.80 14.58
CA SER A 89 -2.75 -5.21 14.88
C SER A 89 -4.26 -5.39 15.04
N PRO A 90 -4.91 -6.21 14.19
CA PRO A 90 -6.33 -6.50 14.30
C PRO A 90 -6.67 -6.99 15.72
N PRO A 91 -7.72 -6.45 16.37
CA PRO A 91 -8.12 -6.90 17.70
C PRO A 91 -8.84 -8.25 17.63
N ALA A 92 -8.99 -8.89 18.79
CA ALA A 92 -9.77 -10.12 18.92
C ALA A 92 -11.21 -9.93 18.42
N GLY A 93 -11.76 -10.97 17.79
CA GLY A 93 -13.10 -10.92 17.19
C GLY A 93 -13.13 -10.49 15.72
N SER A 94 -11.98 -10.13 15.14
CA SER A 94 -11.84 -10.00 13.67
C SER A 94 -11.98 -11.37 13.02
N ASN A 95 -12.62 -11.41 11.86
CA ASN A 95 -12.75 -12.63 11.07
C ASN A 95 -11.51 -12.91 10.19
N LEU A 96 -10.55 -11.98 10.12
CA LEU A 96 -9.32 -12.07 9.32
C LEU A 96 -9.57 -12.45 7.84
N LEU A 97 -10.70 -12.04 7.27
CA LEU A 97 -11.05 -12.26 5.87
C LEU A 97 -10.57 -11.10 5.00
N GLU A 98 -11.00 -9.90 5.35
CA GLU A 98 -10.70 -8.65 4.64
C GLU A 98 -10.65 -7.47 5.62
N VAL A 99 -10.10 -6.37 5.14
CA VAL A 99 -10.05 -5.10 5.84
C VAL A 99 -10.63 -4.04 4.93
N THR A 100 -11.47 -3.17 5.50
CA THR A 100 -12.03 -2.02 4.82
C THR A 100 -11.54 -0.74 5.47
N VAL A 101 -11.00 0.17 4.68
CA VAL A 101 -10.62 1.52 5.11
C VAL A 101 -11.58 2.54 4.51
N THR A 102 -12.13 3.39 5.37
CA THR A 102 -13.01 4.50 4.98
C THR A 102 -12.50 5.82 5.55
N THR A 103 -12.71 6.94 4.85
CA THR A 103 -12.30 8.28 5.29
C THR A 103 -13.39 9.32 5.01
N ASP A 104 -13.31 10.52 5.61
CA ASP A 104 -14.26 11.61 5.37
C ASP A 104 -14.29 12.10 3.91
N GLN A 105 -13.17 11.93 3.22
CA GLN A 105 -12.90 12.34 1.84
C GLN A 105 -13.50 11.36 0.83
N GLY A 106 -14.23 10.34 1.31
CA GLY A 106 -14.92 9.37 0.46
C GLY A 106 -14.03 8.24 -0.07
N VAL A 107 -12.78 8.12 0.39
CA VAL A 107 -11.96 6.97 0.07
C VAL A 107 -12.55 5.73 0.75
N ASN A 108 -12.83 4.70 -0.03
CA ASN A 108 -13.33 3.40 0.46
C ASN A 108 -12.55 2.28 -0.23
N VAL A 109 -11.67 1.61 0.52
CA VAL A 109 -10.79 0.57 0.00
C VAL A 109 -10.94 -0.68 0.83
N THR A 110 -11.34 -1.78 0.19
CA THR A 110 -11.42 -3.10 0.81
C THR A 110 -10.36 -4.02 0.20
N LYS A 111 -9.61 -4.74 1.03
CA LYS A 111 -8.67 -5.76 0.57
C LYS A 111 -8.72 -7.01 1.44
N PRO A 112 -8.60 -8.22 0.84
CA PRO A 112 -8.46 -9.44 1.60
C PRO A 112 -7.09 -9.52 2.28
N TYR A 113 -7.01 -10.30 3.36
CA TYR A 113 -5.72 -10.65 3.96
C TYR A 113 -4.91 -11.52 3.01
N ARG A 114 -3.68 -11.10 2.71
CA ARG A 114 -2.72 -11.93 1.99
C ARG A 114 -1.94 -12.81 2.97
N THR A 115 -1.51 -13.96 2.50
CA THR A 115 -0.64 -14.89 3.22
C THR A 115 0.75 -14.91 2.60
N PRO A 116 1.78 -15.38 3.32
CA PRO A 116 3.07 -15.68 2.69
C PRO A 116 2.88 -16.56 1.46
N ILE A 117 3.69 -16.30 0.42
CA ILE A 117 3.80 -17.21 -0.71
C ILE A 117 4.72 -18.34 -0.27
N ASN A 118 4.16 -19.54 -0.11
CA ASN A 118 4.96 -20.73 0.18
C ASN A 118 5.73 -21.11 -1.08
N MET A 119 7.04 -20.83 -1.10
CA MET A 119 7.92 -21.35 -2.14
C MET A 119 8.18 -22.84 -1.88
N PRO A 120 8.02 -23.72 -2.89
CA PRO A 120 8.35 -25.13 -2.74
C PRO A 120 9.79 -25.31 -2.25
N GLY A 121 9.98 -26.03 -1.15
CA GLY A 121 11.31 -26.33 -0.59
C GLY A 121 11.78 -25.45 0.57
N MET A 122 11.00 -24.46 1.03
CA MET A 122 11.26 -23.79 2.30
C MET A 122 10.66 -24.60 3.44
N MET A 123 11.51 -25.15 4.33
CA MET A 123 11.08 -25.98 5.45
C MET A 123 10.42 -25.13 6.53
N GLY A 124 9.13 -25.39 6.79
CA GLY A 124 8.33 -24.71 7.81
C GLY A 124 6.86 -24.61 7.41
N SER A 125 6.16 -25.74 7.40
CA SER A 125 4.68 -25.81 7.41
C SER A 125 4.23 -26.54 8.66
#